data_AF-J9SVT0-F1
#
_entry.id   AF-J9SVT0-F1
#
_cell.length_a   1.000
_cell.length_b   1.000
_cell.length_c   1.000
_cell.angle_alpha   90.00
_cell.angle_beta   90.00
_cell.angle_gamma   90.00
#
_symmetry.space_group_name_H-M   'P 1'
#
loop_
_entity.id
_entity.type
_entity.pdbx_description
1 polymer ?
#
loop_
_entity_poly.entity_id
_entity_poly.type
_entity_poly.pdbx_seq_one_letter_code
_entity_poly.pdbx_strand_id
1 'polypeptide(L)'
;YWHYHDHVVDTVHGTRGIRNGLYALVIVRRKGDVLPDRTHTIVFNDMTIIYRPAHTGPDFEATVRDRVDFVMIMHGEYYHTFHLHGHRWADYRTGMLTGPDDPSQVIDNKICGPADSFDFQVIAAEGVGARAWMYHCHVQSH
;
A
#
# COMPACT_ATOMS: atom_id res chain seq x y z
N TYR A 1 -7.59 5.23 6.05
CA TYR A 1 -7.38 3.77 6.00
C TYR A 1 -6.52 3.41 7.17
N TRP A 2 -6.69 2.21 7.69
CA TRP A 2 -6.22 1.88 9.03
C TRP A 2 -5.64 0.47 9.06
N HIS A 3 -5.00 0.15 10.16
CA HIS A 3 -4.48 -1.18 10.45
C HIS A 3 -4.63 -1.48 11.94
N TYR A 4 -4.51 -2.75 12.30
CA TYR A 4 -4.35 -3.18 13.68
C TYR A 4 -3.08 -4.01 13.80
N HIS A 5 -2.47 -4.00 14.98
CA HIS A 5 -1.29 -4.80 15.28
C HIS A 5 -1.21 -5.15 16.77
N ASP A 6 -0.35 -6.12 17.09
CA ASP A 6 0.02 -6.42 18.48
C ASP A 6 0.75 -5.25 19.16
N HIS A 7 0.60 -5.13 20.47
CA HIS A 7 1.24 -4.07 21.27
C HIS A 7 1.96 -4.60 22.52
N VAL A 8 2.03 -5.92 22.74
CA VAL A 8 2.53 -6.48 24.01
C VAL A 8 3.51 -7.65 23.87
N VAL A 9 3.70 -8.21 22.68
CA VAL A 9 4.66 -9.30 22.49
C VAL A 9 6.07 -8.73 22.54
N ASP A 10 6.84 -9.20 23.53
CA ASP A 10 8.24 -8.85 23.85
C ASP A 10 8.46 -7.47 24.47
N THR A 11 7.89 -6.42 23.88
CA THR A 11 8.01 -5.06 24.39
C THR A 11 6.65 -4.46 24.68
N VAL A 12 6.60 -3.39 25.47
CA VAL A 12 5.37 -2.62 25.73
C VAL A 12 4.83 -1.87 24.49
N HIS A 13 5.52 -2.01 23.35
CA HIS A 13 5.10 -1.48 22.04
C HIS A 13 4.98 -2.58 20.98
N GLY A 14 4.97 -3.86 21.38
CA GLY A 14 4.69 -4.99 20.47
C GLY A 14 5.76 -5.26 19.40
N THR A 15 7.00 -4.80 19.58
CA THR A 15 8.06 -4.84 18.55
C THR A 15 8.23 -6.24 17.95
N ARG A 16 8.25 -7.29 18.77
CA ARG A 16 8.39 -8.66 18.27
C ARG A 16 7.09 -9.19 17.65
N GLY A 17 5.94 -8.77 18.17
CA GLY A 17 4.64 -9.12 17.58
C GLY A 17 4.52 -8.61 16.15
N ILE A 18 4.80 -7.32 15.95
CA ILE A 18 4.84 -6.69 14.63
C ILE A 18 5.88 -7.38 13.74
N ARG A 19 7.12 -7.54 14.21
CA ARG A 19 8.18 -8.21 13.44
C ARG A 19 7.76 -9.61 12.98
N ASN A 20 7.02 -10.34 13.81
CA ASN A 20 6.56 -11.70 13.52
C ASN A 20 5.22 -11.79 12.77
N GLY A 21 4.68 -10.67 12.26
CA GLY A 21 3.50 -10.69 11.39
C GLY A 21 2.16 -10.45 12.09
N LEU A 22 2.14 -10.00 13.35
CA LEU A 22 0.88 -9.65 14.04
C LEU A 22 0.41 -8.24 13.65
N TYR A 23 0.05 -8.08 12.39
CA TYR A 23 -0.54 -6.88 11.82
C TYR A 23 -1.56 -7.24 10.73
N ALA A 24 -2.56 -6.40 10.50
CA ALA A 24 -3.46 -6.56 9.36
C ALA A 24 -4.27 -5.29 9.06
N LEU A 25 -4.90 -5.29 7.87
CA LEU A 25 -5.62 -4.15 7.32
C LEU A 25 -6.96 -3.90 8.03
N VAL A 26 -7.37 -2.63 8.11
CA VAL A 26 -8.75 -2.20 8.40
C VAL A 26 -9.20 -1.13 7.40
N ILE A 27 -10.26 -1.41 6.65
CA ILE A 27 -10.93 -0.41 5.79
C ILE A 27 -12.25 -0.01 6.43
N VAL A 28 -12.43 1.29 6.65
CA VAL A 28 -13.72 1.90 7.03
C VAL A 28 -14.16 2.79 5.87
N ARG A 29 -15.25 2.41 5.19
CA ARG A 29 -15.75 3.11 4.01
C ARG A 29 -16.81 4.15 4.41
N ARG A 30 -16.75 5.32 3.78
CA ARG A 30 -17.84 6.30 3.82
C ARG A 30 -18.97 5.81 2.89
N LYS A 31 -20.21 6.15 3.22
CA LYS A 31 -21.34 5.93 2.30
C LYS A 31 -21.05 6.57 0.95
N GLY A 32 -21.16 5.79 -0.12
CA GLY A 32 -20.90 6.23 -1.50
C GLY A 32 -19.44 6.07 -1.96
N ASP A 33 -18.53 5.58 -1.09
CA ASP A 33 -17.18 5.23 -1.54
C ASP A 33 -17.25 4.13 -2.61
N VAL A 34 -16.46 4.30 -3.66
CA VAL A 34 -16.36 3.34 -4.76
C VAL A 34 -15.74 2.04 -4.25
N LEU A 35 -16.38 0.92 -4.56
CA LEU A 35 -15.88 -0.41 -4.22
C LEU A 35 -14.94 -0.91 -5.32
N PRO A 36 -13.83 -1.55 -4.96
CA PRO A 36 -12.94 -2.18 -5.92
C PRO A 36 -13.40 -3.59 -6.32
N ASP A 37 -12.88 -4.08 -7.43
CA ASP A 37 -13.02 -5.49 -7.82
C ASP A 37 -12.08 -6.38 -6.98
N ARG A 38 -10.93 -5.84 -6.60
CA ARG A 38 -9.89 -6.53 -5.82
C ARG A 38 -9.26 -5.58 -4.81
N THR A 39 -8.96 -6.09 -3.61
CA THR A 39 -8.13 -5.38 -2.63
C THR A 39 -6.89 -6.19 -2.33
N HIS A 40 -5.72 -5.56 -2.45
CA HIS A 40 -4.42 -6.13 -2.12
C HIS A 40 -3.79 -5.33 -0.98
N THR A 41 -3.29 -6.03 0.03
CA THR A 41 -2.53 -5.41 1.11
C THR A 41 -1.07 -5.62 0.86
N ILE A 42 -0.28 -4.56 1.04
CA ILE A 42 1.18 -4.62 0.96
C ILE A 42 1.70 -3.99 2.25
N VAL A 43 2.48 -4.76 3.00
CA VAL A 43 3.09 -4.31 4.24
C VAL A 43 4.60 -4.31 4.06
N PHE A 44 5.22 -3.14 4.14
CA PHE A 44 6.67 -3.07 4.34
C PHE A 44 6.93 -3.18 5.83
N ASN A 45 7.53 -4.29 6.25
CA ASN A 45 7.87 -4.55 7.64
C ASN A 45 9.37 -4.81 7.72
N ASP A 46 10.11 -3.85 8.29
CA ASP A 46 11.56 -3.76 8.13
C ASP A 46 11.94 -3.92 6.64
N MET A 47 12.80 -4.88 6.30
CA MET A 47 13.26 -5.13 4.93
C MET A 47 12.46 -6.21 4.19
N THR A 48 11.22 -6.47 4.62
CA THR A 48 10.36 -7.51 4.04
C THR A 48 9.04 -6.95 3.53
N ILE A 49 8.47 -7.65 2.54
CA ILE A 49 7.12 -7.39 2.04
C ILE A 49 6.22 -8.53 2.53
N ILE A 50 5.28 -8.24 3.42
CA ILE A 50 4.35 -9.22 4.02
C ILE A 50 5.09 -10.46 4.58
N TYR A 51 6.20 -10.22 5.30
CA TYR A 51 7.01 -11.27 5.92
C TYR A 51 7.59 -12.30 4.93
N ARG A 52 7.75 -11.94 3.66
CA ARG A 52 8.33 -12.82 2.64
C ARG A 52 9.85 -12.62 2.50
N PRO A 53 10.60 -13.66 2.10
CA PRO A 53 12.01 -13.52 1.73
C PRO A 53 12.21 -12.52 0.57
N ALA A 54 13.38 -11.90 0.51
CA ALA A 54 13.73 -10.96 -0.55
C ALA A 54 13.56 -11.58 -1.95
N HIS A 55 13.07 -10.79 -2.91
CA HIS A 55 12.84 -11.20 -4.31
C HIS A 55 11.81 -12.33 -4.50
N THR A 56 10.84 -12.48 -3.59
CA THR A 56 9.80 -13.53 -3.69
C THR A 56 8.37 -12.99 -3.78
N GLY A 57 8.22 -11.76 -4.27
CA GLY A 57 6.93 -11.07 -4.39
C GLY A 57 6.43 -10.49 -3.04
N PRO A 58 5.10 -10.47 -2.79
CA PRO A 58 4.04 -11.16 -3.57
C PRO A 58 3.74 -10.50 -4.91
N ASP A 59 3.35 -11.31 -5.89
CA ASP A 59 2.81 -10.82 -7.16
C ASP A 59 1.29 -10.73 -7.07
N PHE A 60 0.71 -9.71 -7.71
CA PHE A 60 -0.73 -9.51 -7.80
C PHE A 60 -1.17 -9.48 -9.25
N GLU A 61 -2.27 -10.16 -9.55
CA GLU A 61 -2.83 -10.24 -10.90
C GLU A 61 -4.13 -9.45 -10.99
N ALA A 62 -4.29 -8.73 -12.10
CA ALA A 62 -5.50 -8.02 -12.45
C ALA A 62 -5.71 -8.05 -13.97
N THR A 63 -6.97 -8.01 -14.41
CA THR A 63 -7.28 -7.81 -15.82
C THR A 63 -7.22 -6.32 -16.16
N VAL A 64 -6.85 -5.98 -17.39
CA VAL A 64 -6.91 -4.59 -17.86
C VAL A 64 -8.32 -4.03 -17.62
N ARG A 65 -8.38 -2.87 -16.97
CA ARG A 65 -9.59 -2.16 -16.49
C ARG A 65 -10.22 -2.66 -15.19
N ASP A 66 -9.68 -3.69 -14.54
CA ASP A 66 -10.07 -4.00 -13.16
C ASP A 66 -9.81 -2.78 -12.27
N ARG A 67 -10.74 -2.48 -11.36
CA ARG A 67 -10.53 -1.51 -10.28
C ARG A 67 -9.85 -2.19 -9.12
N VAL A 68 -8.60 -1.84 -8.88
CA VAL A 68 -7.74 -2.47 -7.88
C VAL A 68 -7.46 -1.49 -6.75
N ASP A 69 -7.74 -1.91 -5.52
CA ASP A 69 -7.46 -1.18 -4.28
C ASP A 69 -6.17 -1.73 -3.67
N PHE A 70 -5.17 -0.87 -3.50
CA PHE A 70 -3.94 -1.19 -2.81
C PHE A 70 -3.96 -0.55 -1.44
N VAL A 71 -3.80 -1.35 -0.38
CA VAL A 71 -3.67 -0.87 0.99
C VAL A 71 -2.22 -1.04 1.43
N MET A 72 -1.56 0.08 1.68
CA MET A 72 -0.17 0.15 2.11
C MET A 72 -0.09 0.33 3.62
N ILE A 73 0.73 -0.48 4.29
CA ILE A 73 1.05 -0.35 5.72
C ILE A 73 2.57 -0.42 5.88
N MET A 74 3.12 0.38 6.78
CA MET A 74 4.55 0.39 7.09
C MET A 74 4.77 0.04 8.56
N HIS A 75 5.75 -0.81 8.83
CA HIS A 75 6.12 -1.29 10.15
C HIS A 75 7.64 -1.50 10.26
N GLY A 76 8.13 -1.63 11.48
CA GLY A 76 9.55 -1.86 11.76
C GLY A 76 10.29 -0.56 12.05
N GLU A 77 11.55 -0.50 11.64
CA GLU A 77 12.48 0.58 12.03
C GLU A 77 12.80 1.57 10.88
N TYR A 78 12.51 1.20 9.64
CA TYR A 78 12.97 1.95 8.46
C TYR A 78 11.87 2.82 7.85
N TYR A 79 12.28 3.94 7.26
CA TYR A 79 11.44 4.65 6.29
C TYR A 79 11.57 3.99 4.92
N HIS A 80 10.52 4.12 4.12
CA HIS A 80 10.46 3.59 2.76
C HIS A 80 9.84 4.61 1.82
N THR A 81 10.01 4.40 0.52
CA THR A 81 9.24 5.07 -0.53
C THR A 81 8.54 4.02 -1.37
N PHE A 82 7.22 3.89 -1.26
CA PHE A 82 6.47 2.95 -2.09
C PHE A 82 6.27 3.52 -3.49
N HIS A 83 6.66 2.78 -4.52
CA HIS A 83 6.50 3.14 -5.92
C HIS A 83 5.78 2.06 -6.72
N LEU A 84 4.91 2.47 -7.65
CA LEU A 84 4.18 1.58 -8.56
C LEU A 84 4.38 2.04 -10.01
N HIS A 85 4.94 1.16 -10.84
CA HIS A 85 5.20 1.47 -12.25
C HIS A 85 3.89 1.59 -13.04
N GLY A 86 3.84 2.53 -13.99
CA GLY A 86 2.75 2.66 -14.96
C GLY A 86 1.42 3.17 -14.39
N HIS A 87 1.31 3.38 -13.07
CA HIS A 87 0.10 3.82 -12.40
C HIS A 87 0.40 5.00 -11.47
N ARG A 88 -0.64 5.74 -11.11
CA ARG A 88 -0.56 6.90 -10.21
C ARG A 88 -1.88 7.05 -9.46
N TRP A 89 -1.86 7.77 -8.35
CA TRP A 89 -3.01 8.01 -7.50
C TRP A 89 -2.96 9.42 -6.91
N ALA A 90 -4.09 9.91 -6.40
CA ALA A 90 -4.13 11.16 -5.64
C ALA A 90 -3.66 10.93 -4.20
N ASP A 91 -2.80 11.78 -3.66
CA ASP A 91 -2.38 11.74 -2.24
C ASP A 91 -3.47 12.31 -1.33
N TYR A 92 -4.59 11.60 -1.29
CA TYR A 92 -5.79 11.94 -0.54
C TYR A 92 -6.45 10.67 -0.04
N ARG A 93 -7.48 10.84 0.81
CA ARG A 93 -8.16 9.76 1.54
C ARG A 93 -8.43 8.50 0.70
N THR A 94 -8.86 8.60 -0.55
CA THR A 94 -9.29 7.45 -1.38
C THR A 94 -8.34 7.12 -2.53
N GLY A 95 -7.20 7.79 -2.64
CA GLY A 95 -6.34 7.66 -3.82
C GLY A 95 -6.90 8.27 -5.11
N MET A 96 -8.06 8.92 -5.06
CA MET A 96 -8.77 9.46 -6.22
C MET A 96 -9.10 10.93 -5.96
N LEU A 97 -8.92 11.77 -6.98
CA LEU A 97 -9.39 13.16 -6.94
C LEU A 97 -10.92 13.16 -6.85
N THR A 98 -11.47 14.03 -6.00
CA THR A 98 -12.92 14.19 -5.83
C THR A 98 -13.59 14.92 -6.99
N GLY A 99 -12.81 15.61 -7.82
CA GLY A 99 -13.26 16.37 -8.99
C GLY A 99 -12.17 17.28 -9.53
N PRO A 100 -12.48 18.14 -10.51
CA PRO A 100 -11.51 19.06 -11.13
C PRO A 100 -10.96 20.12 -10.16
N ASP A 101 -11.68 20.41 -9.07
CA ASP A 101 -11.29 21.42 -8.07
C ASP A 101 -10.47 20.83 -6.91
N ASP A 102 -10.17 19.52 -6.93
CA ASP A 102 -9.41 18.86 -5.87
C ASP A 102 -7.90 19.16 -6.04
N PRO A 103 -7.26 19.85 -5.09
CA PRO A 103 -5.86 20.27 -5.23
C PRO A 103 -4.86 19.18 -4.83
N SER A 104 -5.32 17.99 -4.46
CA SER A 104 -4.46 16.90 -4.01
C SER A 104 -3.42 16.53 -5.08
N GLN A 105 -2.19 16.30 -4.66
CA GLN A 105 -1.12 15.91 -5.57
C GLN A 105 -1.42 14.55 -6.18
N VAL A 106 -1.16 14.38 -7.49
CA VAL A 106 -1.18 13.07 -8.13
C VAL A 106 0.24 12.53 -8.16
N ILE A 107 0.46 11.39 -7.53
CA ILE A 107 1.77 10.80 -7.26
C ILE A 107 1.81 9.33 -7.70
N ASP A 108 3.01 8.81 -7.92
CA ASP A 108 3.30 7.39 -8.13
C ASP A 108 4.33 6.85 -7.13
N ASN A 109 4.82 7.72 -6.24
CA ASN A 109 5.82 7.42 -5.22
C ASN A 109 5.50 8.17 -3.93
N LYS A 110 5.46 7.46 -2.79
CA LYS A 110 5.15 8.06 -1.48
C LYS A 110 6.13 7.61 -0.40
N ILE A 111 6.76 8.57 0.29
CA ILE A 111 7.54 8.30 1.51
C ILE A 111 6.61 7.94 2.67
N CYS A 112 7.01 6.95 3.47
CA CYS A 112 6.24 6.40 4.56
C CYS A 112 7.19 5.86 5.65
N GLY A 113 6.80 5.99 6.90
CA GLY A 113 7.54 5.50 8.07
C GLY A 113 6.74 4.49 8.89
N PRO A 114 7.32 3.97 9.99
CA PRO A 114 6.66 3.00 10.83
C PRO A 114 5.29 3.49 11.34
N ALA A 115 4.31 2.59 11.25
CA ALA A 115 2.89 2.77 11.55
C ALA A 115 2.07 3.63 10.58
N ASP A 116 2.68 4.16 9.50
CA ASP A 116 1.91 4.81 8.44
C ASP A 116 1.01 3.81 7.72
N SER A 117 -0.19 4.27 7.31
CA SER A 117 -1.05 3.54 6.40
C SER A 117 -1.79 4.47 5.47
N PHE A 118 -1.90 4.06 4.20
CA PHE A 118 -2.68 4.74 3.17
C PHE A 118 -3.20 3.71 2.18
N ASP A 119 -4.09 4.14 1.30
CA ASP A 119 -4.58 3.32 0.21
C ASP A 119 -4.71 4.16 -1.05
N PHE A 120 -4.98 3.47 -2.14
CA PHE A 120 -5.48 4.08 -3.35
C PHE A 120 -6.11 3.04 -4.26
N GLN A 121 -7.05 3.50 -5.09
CA GLN A 121 -7.57 2.70 -6.19
C GLN A 121 -6.98 3.15 -7.52
N VAL A 122 -6.64 2.17 -8.35
CA VAL A 122 -6.26 2.37 -9.76
C VAL A 122 -7.20 1.60 -10.68
N ILE A 123 -7.29 2.07 -11.91
CA ILE A 123 -7.79 1.24 -13.01
C ILE A 123 -6.57 0.54 -13.62
N ALA A 124 -6.56 -0.79 -13.53
CA ALA A 124 -5.43 -1.60 -13.97
C ALA A 124 -5.10 -1.32 -15.45
N ALA A 125 -3.85 -0.94 -15.70
CA ALA A 125 -3.32 -0.63 -17.02
C ALA A 125 -4.01 0.52 -17.78
N GLU A 126 -4.65 1.47 -17.07
CA GLU A 126 -5.25 2.65 -17.68
C GLU A 126 -4.21 3.48 -18.45
N GLY A 127 -4.38 3.58 -19.77
CA GLY A 127 -3.47 4.35 -20.65
C GLY A 127 -2.09 3.74 -20.87
N VAL A 128 -1.75 2.61 -20.22
CA VAL A 128 -0.39 2.01 -20.29
C VAL A 128 -0.36 0.56 -20.83
N GLY A 129 -1.48 -0.15 -20.82
CA GLY A 129 -1.59 -1.50 -21.39
C GLY A 129 -1.09 -2.64 -20.49
N ALA A 130 -1.44 -3.88 -20.85
CA ALA A 130 -1.13 -5.08 -20.07
C ALA A 130 0.38 -5.40 -20.08
N ARG A 131 1.00 -5.48 -18.88
CA ARG A 131 2.40 -5.87 -18.65
C ARG A 131 2.58 -6.37 -17.22
N ALA A 132 3.77 -6.90 -16.92
CA ALA A 132 4.25 -7.06 -15.56
C ALA A 132 4.75 -5.70 -15.04
N TRP A 133 3.88 -4.97 -14.35
CA TRP A 133 4.20 -3.68 -13.74
C TRP A 133 4.80 -3.87 -12.35
N MET A 134 6.01 -3.39 -12.13
CA MET A 134 6.69 -3.53 -10.84
C MET A 134 6.08 -2.61 -9.80
N TYR A 135 6.06 -3.07 -8.55
CA TYR A 135 6.02 -2.21 -7.38
C TYR A 135 7.25 -2.52 -6.52
N HIS A 136 7.83 -1.52 -5.88
CA HIS A 136 8.99 -1.72 -5.02
C HIS A 136 9.18 -0.55 -4.06
N CYS A 137 10.05 -0.75 -3.06
CA CYS A 137 10.64 0.36 -2.33
C CYS A 137 11.60 1.11 -3.26
N HIS A 138 11.57 2.44 -3.29
CA HIS A 138 12.45 3.24 -4.15
C HIS A 138 13.71 3.73 -3.42
N VAL A 139 13.93 3.35 -2.17
CA VAL A 139 15.25 3.49 -1.54
C VAL A 139 16.17 2.48 -2.22
N GLN A 140 17.23 2.96 -2.87
CA GLN A 140 18.00 2.16 -3.85
C GLN A 140 18.62 0.87 -3.30
N SER A 141 18.91 0.79 -2.00
CA SER A 141 19.48 -0.39 -1.35
C SER A 141 18.42 -1.33 -0.77
N HIS A 142 17.16 -0.93 -0.75
CA HIS A 142 16.05 -1.72 -0.21
C HIS A 142 15.51 -2.73 -1.23
#